data_AF-A0A7D5MAS7-F1
#
_entry.id   AF-A0A7D5MAS7-F1
#
_cell.length_a   1.000
_cell.length_b   1.000
_cell.length_c   1.000
_cell.angle_alpha   90.00
_cell.angle_beta   90.00
_cell.angle_gamma   90.00
#
_symmetry.space_group_name_H-M   'P 1'
#
loop_
_entity.id
_entity.type
_entity.pdbx_description
1 polymer ?
#
loop_
_entity_poly.entity_id
_entity_poly.type
_entity_poly.pdbx_seq_one_letter_code
_entity_poly.pdbx_strand_id
1 'polypeptide(L)'
;MTNDEITLKDIHNDLRELITWTKFSGIKEVKPVLELKLDSALKRMVYHLSDGKNSTRDIEKLIGNISARSVSNYWQEWEKLGFGSYEIVNGFNRFKKSFDLKEFGINIPELQKTGKESTSETNETLEQAAGSEGNNEQQ
;
A
#
# COMPACT_ATOMS: atom_id res chain seq x y z
N MET A 1 21.63 8.09 -36.72
CA MET A 1 20.79 8.88 -35.80
C MET A 1 20.82 10.32 -36.29
N THR A 2 19.67 10.95 -36.45
CA THR A 2 19.59 12.35 -36.89
C THR A 2 19.98 13.29 -35.75
N ASN A 3 20.40 14.52 -36.05
CA ASN A 3 20.76 15.52 -35.04
C ASN A 3 19.61 15.81 -34.06
N ASP A 4 18.37 15.66 -34.55
CA ASP A 4 17.13 15.81 -33.78
C ASP A 4 16.96 14.70 -32.73
N GLU A 5 17.32 13.45 -33.06
CA GLU A 5 17.26 12.33 -32.11
C GLU A 5 18.25 12.47 -30.96
N ILE A 6 19.41 13.11 -31.21
CA ILE A 6 20.43 13.39 -30.19
C ILE A 6 19.91 14.48 -29.25
N THR A 7 19.41 15.58 -29.82
CA THR A 7 18.88 16.72 -29.06
C THR A 7 17.71 16.33 -28.14
N LEU A 8 16.82 15.46 -28.62
CA LEU A 8 15.70 14.95 -27.80
C LEU A 8 16.16 14.09 -26.63
N LYS A 9 17.21 13.30 -26.80
CA LYS A 9 17.78 12.47 -25.73
C LYS A 9 18.44 13.31 -24.67
N ASP A 10 19.18 14.34 -25.06
CA ASP A 10 19.87 15.23 -24.13
C ASP A 10 18.87 16.01 -23.28
N ILE A 11 17.84 16.58 -23.90
CA ILE A 11 16.74 17.25 -23.17
C ILE A 11 16.05 16.27 -22.20
N HIS A 12 15.80 15.03 -22.62
CA HIS A 12 15.19 14.03 -21.75
C HIS A 12 16.08 13.71 -20.53
N ASN A 13 17.40 13.62 -20.71
CA ASN A 13 18.34 13.39 -19.62
C ASN A 13 18.38 14.57 -18.66
N ASP A 14 18.46 15.80 -19.17
CA ASP A 14 18.47 17.02 -18.34
C ASP A 14 17.21 17.12 -17.48
N LEU A 15 16.04 16.79 -18.05
CA LEU A 15 14.78 16.74 -17.31
C LEU A 15 14.81 15.68 -16.19
N ARG A 16 15.41 14.51 -16.43
CA ARG A 16 15.55 13.47 -15.40
C ARG A 16 16.50 13.90 -14.27
N GLU A 17 17.58 14.57 -14.61
CA GLU A 17 18.50 15.13 -13.62
C GLU A 17 17.83 16.22 -12.80
N LEU A 18 17.12 17.15 -13.44
CA LEU A 18 16.38 18.20 -12.75
C LEU A 18 15.32 17.62 -11.81
N ILE A 19 14.60 16.57 -12.22
CA ILE A 19 13.68 15.84 -11.35
C ILE A 19 14.42 15.24 -10.15
N THR A 20 15.59 14.65 -10.37
CA THR A 20 16.40 14.03 -9.30
C THR A 20 16.83 15.06 -8.27
N TRP A 21 17.37 16.20 -8.71
CA TRP A 21 17.79 17.28 -7.82
C TRP A 21 16.61 17.94 -7.09
N THR A 22 15.46 18.07 -7.77
CA THR A 22 14.24 18.59 -7.16
C THR A 22 13.73 17.64 -6.06
N LYS A 23 13.70 16.32 -6.33
CA LYS A 23 13.33 15.30 -5.32
C LYS A 23 14.27 15.35 -4.14
N PHE A 24 15.58 15.43 -4.38
CA PHE A 24 16.59 15.52 -3.33
C PHE A 24 16.42 16.78 -2.47
N SER A 25 16.13 17.93 -3.08
CA SER A 25 15.86 19.17 -2.36
C SER A 25 14.57 19.10 -1.54
N GLY A 26 13.52 18.49 -2.10
CA GLY A 26 12.19 18.44 -1.48
C GLY A 26 12.01 17.34 -0.43
N ILE A 27 12.86 16.31 -0.41
CA ILE A 27 12.65 15.12 0.44
C ILE A 27 12.53 15.46 1.92
N LYS A 28 13.31 16.45 2.40
CA LYS A 28 13.34 16.86 3.81
C LYS A 28 12.02 17.49 4.28
N GLU A 29 11.35 18.21 3.38
CA GLU A 29 10.10 18.90 3.69
C GLU A 29 8.88 18.01 3.41
N VAL A 30 8.92 17.23 2.33
CA VAL A 30 7.78 16.41 1.89
C VAL A 30 7.61 15.16 2.75
N LYS A 31 8.72 14.50 3.13
CA LYS A 31 8.66 13.25 3.88
C LYS A 31 7.94 13.37 5.23
N PRO A 32 8.22 14.36 6.09
CA PRO A 32 7.52 14.50 7.37
C PRO A 32 6.02 14.75 7.19
N VAL A 33 5.62 15.51 6.16
CA VAL A 33 4.20 15.78 5.89
C VAL A 33 3.50 14.51 5.41
N LEU A 34 4.15 13.71 4.54
CA LEU A 34 3.64 12.40 4.13
C LEU A 34 3.51 11.45 5.33
N GLU A 35 4.50 11.36 6.21
CA GLU A 35 4.47 10.49 7.39
C GLU A 35 3.39 10.92 8.40
N LEU A 36 3.21 12.23 8.59
CA LEU A 36 2.17 12.79 9.45
C LEU A 36 0.76 12.49 8.92
N LYS A 37 0.56 12.63 7.60
CA LYS A 37 -0.76 12.43 6.97
C LYS A 37 -1.08 10.97 6.70
N LEU A 38 -0.08 10.17 6.38
CA LEU A 38 -0.14 8.73 6.21
C LEU A 38 0.36 8.03 7.49
N ASP A 39 -0.17 8.47 8.63
CA ASP A 39 0.17 8.03 9.98
C ASP A 39 0.05 6.50 10.20
N SER A 40 -0.92 5.89 9.54
CA SER A 40 -1.25 4.47 9.70
C SER A 40 -0.80 3.62 8.51
N ALA A 41 -0.48 2.36 8.82
CA ALA A 41 -0.25 1.31 7.84
C ALA A 41 -1.37 1.25 6.79
N LEU A 42 -2.63 1.39 7.24
CA LEU A 42 -3.80 1.40 6.38
C LEU A 42 -3.79 2.56 5.38
N LYS A 43 -3.54 3.80 5.83
CA LYS A 43 -3.46 4.97 4.93
C LYS A 43 -2.30 4.84 3.95
N ARG A 44 -1.13 4.34 4.38
CA ARG A 44 0.01 4.07 3.49
C ARG A 44 -0.33 3.05 2.41
N MET A 45 -1.07 1.99 2.77
CA MET A 45 -1.55 0.99 1.81
C MET A 45 -2.55 1.59 0.80
N VAL A 46 -3.56 2.31 1.29
CA VAL A 46 -4.56 2.97 0.43
C VAL A 46 -3.86 3.91 -0.54
N TYR A 47 -2.97 4.76 -0.05
CA TYR A 47 -2.21 5.69 -0.87
C TYR A 47 -1.36 4.96 -1.91
N HIS A 48 -0.69 3.87 -1.52
CA HIS A 48 0.08 3.05 -2.45
C HIS A 48 -0.78 2.45 -3.58
N LEU A 49 -1.99 1.98 -3.28
CA LEU A 49 -2.91 1.40 -4.26
C LEU A 49 -3.67 2.44 -5.10
N SER A 50 -3.56 3.73 -4.78
CA SER A 50 -4.23 4.82 -5.48
C SER A 50 -3.38 5.33 -6.65
N ASP A 51 -3.16 4.47 -7.65
CA ASP A 51 -2.30 4.71 -8.81
C ASP A 51 -3.06 5.16 -10.07
N GLY A 52 -4.32 5.58 -9.92
CA GLY A 52 -5.21 5.93 -11.03
C GLY A 52 -5.89 4.73 -11.70
N LYS A 53 -5.55 3.48 -11.35
CA LYS A 53 -6.16 2.28 -11.93
C LYS A 53 -7.32 1.75 -11.07
N ASN A 54 -7.14 1.74 -9.76
CA ASN A 54 -8.11 1.18 -8.84
C ASN A 54 -9.23 2.18 -8.51
N SER A 55 -10.48 1.72 -8.49
CA SER A 55 -11.59 2.46 -7.88
C SER A 55 -11.57 2.34 -6.36
N THR A 56 -12.34 3.18 -5.66
CA THR A 56 -12.51 3.07 -4.21
C THR A 56 -13.01 1.68 -3.77
N ARG A 57 -13.87 1.05 -4.59
CA ARG A 57 -14.39 -0.31 -4.35
C ARG A 57 -13.35 -1.39 -4.59
N ASP A 58 -12.42 -1.18 -5.51
CA ASP A 58 -11.33 -2.13 -5.74
C ASP A 58 -10.35 -2.11 -4.58
N ILE A 59 -10.00 -0.92 -4.08
CA ILE A 59 -9.14 -0.75 -2.90
C ILE A 59 -9.80 -1.37 -1.65
N GLU A 60 -11.10 -1.14 -1.44
CA GLU A 60 -11.85 -1.80 -0.37
C GLU A 60 -11.74 -3.33 -0.44
N LYS A 61 -11.92 -3.93 -1.62
CA LYS A 61 -11.78 -5.39 -1.81
C LYS A 61 -10.35 -5.88 -1.59
N LEU A 62 -9.35 -5.13 -2.04
CA LEU A 62 -7.94 -5.51 -1.92
C LEU A 62 -7.45 -5.47 -0.46
N ILE A 63 -7.92 -4.50 0.31
CA ILE A 63 -7.50 -4.30 1.70
C ILE A 63 -8.41 -5.04 2.70
N GLY A 64 -9.71 -5.15 2.40
CA GLY A 64 -10.73 -5.81 3.21
C GLY A 64 -11.15 -5.05 4.48
N ASN A 65 -10.23 -4.37 5.15
CA ASN A 65 -10.46 -3.66 6.42
C ASN A 65 -10.67 -2.14 6.25
N ILE A 66 -11.28 -1.70 5.15
CA ILE A 66 -11.62 -0.29 4.91
C ILE A 66 -12.80 -0.17 3.95
N SER A 67 -13.72 0.75 4.22
CA SER A 67 -14.84 1.03 3.32
C SER A 67 -14.42 1.90 2.13
N ALA A 68 -15.07 1.73 0.97
CA ALA A 68 -14.89 2.63 -0.17
C ALA A 68 -15.17 4.11 0.17
N ARG A 69 -16.05 4.37 1.14
CA ARG A 69 -16.33 5.73 1.63
C ARG A 69 -15.13 6.33 2.34
N SER A 70 -14.46 5.56 3.21
CA SER A 70 -13.24 6.01 3.88
C SER A 70 -12.11 6.29 2.88
N VAL A 71 -11.96 5.43 1.85
CA VAL A 71 -11.00 5.66 0.75
C VAL A 71 -11.32 6.98 0.03
N SER A 72 -12.58 7.22 -0.31
CA SER A 72 -12.99 8.49 -0.96
C SER A 72 -12.69 9.71 -0.10
N ASN A 73 -12.91 9.63 1.22
CA ASN A 73 -12.62 10.74 2.13
C ASN A 73 -11.11 11.04 2.17
N TYR A 74 -10.27 10.01 2.19
CA TYR A 74 -8.82 10.18 2.12
C TYR A 74 -8.39 10.84 0.82
N TRP A 75 -8.92 10.39 -0.32
CA TRP A 75 -8.60 11.00 -1.62
C TRP A 75 -8.95 12.48 -1.68
N GLN A 76 -10.12 12.88 -1.16
CA GLN A 76 -10.51 14.30 -1.10
C GLN A 76 -9.61 15.13 -0.18
N GLU A 77 -9.13 14.56 0.94
CA GLU A 77 -8.17 15.23 1.81
C GLU A 77 -6.82 15.38 1.10
N TRP A 78 -6.33 14.31 0.47
CA TRP A 78 -5.03 14.25 -0.18
C TRP A 78 -4.95 15.11 -1.43
N GLU A 79 -6.03 15.24 -2.19
CA GLU A 79 -6.10 16.17 -3.31
C GLU A 79 -5.84 17.61 -2.86
N LYS A 80 -6.49 18.05 -1.77
CA LYS A 80 -6.32 19.41 -1.21
C LYS A 80 -4.89 19.67 -0.72
N LEU A 81 -4.18 18.61 -0.34
CA LEU A 81 -2.79 18.66 0.10
C LEU A 81 -1.78 18.50 -1.05
N GLY A 82 -2.24 18.31 -2.29
CA GLY A 82 -1.37 18.10 -3.45
C GLY A 82 -0.72 16.71 -3.49
N PHE A 83 -1.21 15.76 -2.72
CA PHE A 83 -0.65 14.40 -2.65
C PHE A 83 -1.08 13.53 -3.83
N GLY A 84 -1.99 14.01 -4.65
CA GLY A 84 -2.48 13.36 -5.85
C GLY A 84 -3.56 14.20 -6.51
N SER A 85 -4.08 13.71 -7.62
CA SER A 85 -5.15 14.37 -8.38
C SER A 85 -6.11 13.34 -8.92
N TYR A 86 -7.35 13.76 -9.20
CA TYR A 86 -8.27 12.94 -9.96
C TYR A 86 -7.98 13.02 -11.47
N GLU A 87 -7.93 11.86 -12.11
CA GLU A 87 -7.89 11.70 -13.56
C GLU A 87 -9.17 10.99 -14.02
N ILE A 88 -9.67 11.34 -15.21
CA ILE A 88 -10.83 10.65 -15.80
C ILE A 88 -10.30 9.43 -16.55
N VAL A 89 -10.68 8.23 -16.08
CA VAL A 89 -10.35 6.96 -16.72
C VAL A 89 -11.65 6.24 -17.06
N ASN A 90 -11.87 5.98 -18.35
CA ASN A 90 -13.09 5.35 -18.86
C ASN A 90 -14.38 6.04 -18.39
N GLY A 91 -14.37 7.39 -18.29
CA GLY A 91 -15.53 8.18 -17.86
C GLY A 91 -15.74 8.24 -16.35
N PHE A 92 -14.85 7.66 -15.54
CA PHE A 92 -14.92 7.71 -14.08
C PHE A 92 -13.71 8.42 -13.47
N ASN A 93 -13.94 9.15 -12.38
CA ASN A 93 -12.87 9.76 -11.60
C ASN A 93 -12.04 8.69 -10.89
N ARG A 94 -10.72 8.74 -11.07
CA ARG A 94 -9.74 7.90 -10.39
C ARG A 94 -8.69 8.78 -9.75
N PHE A 95 -8.45 8.58 -8.46
CA PHE A 95 -7.38 9.30 -7.78
C PHE A 95 -6.04 8.65 -8.12
N LYS A 96 -5.06 9.49 -8.45
CA LYS A 96 -3.69 9.09 -8.74
C LYS A 96 -2.74 9.83 -7.81
N LYS A 97 -1.96 9.07 -7.07
CA LYS A 97 -0.91 9.57 -6.17
C LYS A 97 0.18 10.31 -6.96
N SER A 98 0.67 11.41 -6.41
CA SER A 98 1.81 12.17 -6.94
C SER A 98 3.16 11.62 -6.49
N PHE A 99 3.21 10.97 -5.32
CA PHE A 99 4.45 10.52 -4.69
C PHE A 99 4.50 8.99 -4.60
N ASP A 100 5.64 8.40 -4.95
CA ASP A 100 5.92 7.00 -4.61
C ASP A 100 6.57 6.93 -3.22
N LEU A 101 5.86 6.35 -2.26
CA LEU A 101 6.34 6.18 -0.88
C LEU A 101 7.71 5.52 -0.79
N LYS A 102 8.05 4.62 -1.73
CA LYS A 102 9.38 3.97 -1.76
C LYS A 102 10.51 4.96 -2.00
N GLU A 103 10.29 5.98 -2.84
CA GLU A 103 11.29 7.02 -3.12
C GLU A 103 11.59 7.91 -1.91
N PHE A 104 10.67 7.99 -0.96
CA PHE A 104 10.83 8.73 0.31
C PHE A 104 11.28 7.83 1.47
N GLY A 105 11.53 6.55 1.21
CA GLY A 105 11.89 5.56 2.23
C GLY A 105 10.76 5.28 3.23
N ILE A 106 9.50 5.47 2.83
CA ILE A 106 8.33 5.19 3.65
C ILE A 106 7.89 3.74 3.39
N ASN A 107 7.83 2.94 4.46
CA ASN A 107 7.46 1.53 4.37
C ASN A 107 5.97 1.36 4.02
N ILE A 108 5.71 0.54 3.00
CA ILE A 108 4.36 0.12 2.60
C ILE A 108 4.13 -1.28 3.18
N PRO A 109 3.11 -1.48 4.02
CA PRO A 109 2.78 -2.81 4.53
C PRO A 109 2.48 -3.79 3.40
N GLU A 110 2.69 -5.09 3.60
CA GLU A 110 2.27 -6.11 2.64
C GLU A 110 0.81 -6.50 2.87
N LEU A 111 0.07 -6.76 1.79
CA LEU A 111 -1.29 -7.27 1.87
C LEU A 111 -1.22 -8.72 2.39
N GLN A 112 -1.73 -8.94 3.60
CA GLN A 112 -2.00 -10.29 4.11
C GLN A 112 -3.05 -10.92 3.20
N LYS A 113 -2.63 -11.78 2.25
CA LYS A 113 -3.55 -12.64 1.51
C LYS A 113 -4.22 -13.57 2.53
N THR A 114 -5.47 -13.30 2.88
CA THR A 114 -6.31 -14.29 3.56
C THR A 114 -6.57 -15.41 2.57
N GLY A 115 -5.80 -16.49 2.69
CA GLY A 115 -5.97 -17.72 1.93
C GLY A 115 -7.33 -18.37 2.21
N LYS A 116 -7.99 -18.78 1.13
CA LYS A 116 -9.04 -19.79 1.15
C LYS A 116 -8.59 -20.91 0.21
N GLU A 117 -7.90 -21.89 0.78
CA GLU A 117 -7.76 -23.24 0.26
C GLU A 117 -7.83 -24.18 1.47
N SER A 118 -8.80 -25.11 1.44
CA SER A 118 -9.01 -26.12 2.47
C SER A 118 -8.53 -27.49 1.98
N THR A 119 -8.14 -28.32 2.95
CA THR A 119 -8.14 -29.81 2.98
C THR A 119 -7.13 -30.54 2.07
N SER A 120 -6.44 -31.60 2.47
CA SER A 120 -6.49 -32.49 3.65
C SER A 120 -5.19 -33.33 3.73
N GLU A 121 -5.07 -34.12 4.82
CA GLU A 121 -4.36 -35.43 4.93
C GLU A 121 -2.84 -35.43 5.24
N THR A 122 -2.27 -36.20 6.20
CA THR A 122 -2.72 -37.15 7.27
C THR A 122 -1.47 -37.39 8.15
N ASN A 123 -1.51 -37.52 9.48
CA ASN A 123 -1.76 -38.75 10.27
C ASN A 123 -1.74 -38.33 11.76
N GLU A 124 -2.73 -38.66 12.60
CA GLU A 124 -2.89 -39.96 13.31
C GLU A 124 -1.56 -40.39 13.99
N THR A 125 -1.41 -40.67 15.29
CA THR A 125 -2.23 -41.36 16.30
C THR A 125 -1.54 -41.02 17.66
N LEU A 126 -2.21 -40.74 18.80
CA LEU A 126 -2.82 -41.72 19.69
C LEU A 126 -3.68 -41.02 20.75
N GLU A 127 -4.93 -41.46 20.81
CA GLU A 127 -5.92 -41.17 21.82
C GLU A 127 -5.87 -42.25 22.92
N GLN A 128 -5.88 -41.80 24.17
CA GLN A 128 -6.52 -42.34 25.39
C GLN A 128 -6.60 -43.86 25.65
N ALA A 129 -6.19 -44.25 26.87
CA ALA A 129 -6.94 -45.14 27.77
C ALA A 129 -6.32 -45.01 29.19
N ALA A 130 -6.99 -44.40 30.15
CA ALA A 130 -7.98 -44.98 31.05
C ALA A 130 -7.36 -45.74 32.24
N GLY A 131 -7.46 -45.11 33.42
CA GLY A 131 -7.93 -45.71 34.67
C GLY A 131 -6.98 -46.58 35.51
N SER A 132 -6.69 -46.13 36.73
CA SER A 132 -6.87 -46.83 38.02
C SER A 132 -5.96 -46.17 39.07
N GLU A 133 -6.53 -45.57 40.11
CA GLU A 133 -6.73 -46.15 41.46
C GLU A 133 -5.68 -45.64 42.47
N GLY A 134 -6.17 -45.20 43.63
CA GLY A 134 -5.53 -45.57 44.89
C GLY A 134 -4.72 -44.50 45.64
N ASN A 135 -5.35 -44.01 46.70
CA ASN A 135 -4.86 -44.04 48.08
C ASN A 135 -3.95 -42.95 48.67
N ASN A 136 -4.40 -42.61 49.89
CA ASN A 136 -3.71 -42.19 51.12
C ASN A 136 -3.40 -40.71 51.29
N GLU A 137 -4.17 -39.98 52.09
CA GLU A 137 -4.32 -40.03 53.57
C GLU A 137 -3.27 -39.18 54.30
N GLN A 138 -3.79 -38.21 55.06
CA GLN A 138 -3.37 -37.76 56.40
C GLN A 138 -1.90 -37.29 56.54
N GLN A 139 -1.60 -36.09 57.02
CA GLN A 139 -1.95 -35.52 58.33
C GLN A 139 -1.75 -34.00 58.34
#